data_AF-A0A2E9RSX8-F1
#
_entry.id   AF-A0A2E9RSX8-F1
#
_cell.length_a   1.000
_cell.length_b   1.000
_cell.length_c   1.000
_cell.angle_alpha   90.00
_cell.angle_beta   90.00
_cell.angle_gamma   90.00
#
_symmetry.space_group_name_H-M   'P 1'
#
loop_
_entity.id
_entity.type
_entity.pdbx_description
1 polymer ?
#
loop_
_entity_poly.entity_id
_entity_poly.type
_entity_poly.pdbx_seq_one_letter_code
_entity_poly.pdbx_strand_id
1 'polypeptide(L)'
;MGPAHYGKGRYALGHDQDGPLPEQGRELLREMDRLGLILDATHLCDQTFWQALDLFQGPVWASHHNCRALVDDPRQLADDQIKALAERGAVIGLAFDVWMVVPGWERGVTTKGDKPEASLEALADHLDHYCQLLGTSANVGIGSDLDGGYGSEQTPVGLEFISDLRDFRAILERRGYGHEDLDGIFHKNFLDFLKKAWT
;
A
#
# COMPACT_ATOMS: atom_id res chain seq x y z
N MET A 1 -2.69 10.82 -7.44
CA MET A 1 -4.15 11.00 -7.31
C MET A 1 -4.81 9.64 -7.46
N GLY A 2 -5.63 9.25 -6.49
CA GLY A 2 -6.37 7.99 -6.53
C GLY A 2 -7.81 8.22 -7.00
N PRO A 3 -8.28 7.53 -8.07
CA PRO A 3 -9.63 7.76 -8.61
C PRO A 3 -10.73 7.00 -7.84
N ALA A 4 -10.35 6.15 -6.89
CA ALA A 4 -11.24 5.34 -6.06
C ALA A 4 -10.99 5.54 -4.56
N HIS A 5 -11.99 5.18 -3.77
CA HIS A 5 -11.93 4.93 -2.33
C HIS A 5 -12.80 3.69 -2.06
N TYR A 6 -13.61 3.62 -1.00
CA TYR A 6 -14.64 2.59 -0.87
C TYR A 6 -15.86 2.86 -1.78
N GLY A 7 -16.52 1.79 -2.22
CA GLY A 7 -17.78 1.83 -2.94
C GLY A 7 -17.66 2.22 -4.41
N LYS A 8 -18.81 2.60 -5.00
CA LYS A 8 -18.90 3.02 -6.39
C LYS A 8 -18.53 4.50 -6.53
N GLY A 9 -17.32 4.77 -6.98
CA GLY A 9 -16.87 6.12 -7.35
C GLY A 9 -17.35 6.52 -8.74
N ARG A 10 -17.34 7.83 -9.00
CA ARG A 10 -17.63 8.40 -10.34
C ARG A 10 -16.60 7.98 -11.38
N TYR A 11 -15.33 7.86 -10.97
CA TYR A 11 -14.20 7.66 -11.87
C TYR A 11 -13.58 6.28 -11.77
N ALA A 12 -13.78 5.56 -10.67
CA ALA A 12 -13.29 4.21 -10.49
C ALA A 12 -14.09 3.50 -9.39
N LEU A 13 -14.00 2.17 -9.38
CA LEU A 13 -14.62 1.32 -8.38
C LEU A 13 -13.63 1.02 -7.25
N GLY A 14 -14.13 1.10 -6.03
CA GLY A 14 -13.41 0.70 -4.82
C GLY A 14 -13.18 -0.80 -4.74
N HIS A 15 -12.15 -1.21 -4.00
CA HIS A 15 -11.76 -2.59 -3.73
C HIS A 15 -12.89 -3.48 -3.21
N ASP A 16 -13.91 -2.91 -2.57
CA ASP A 16 -15.12 -3.58 -2.09
C ASP A 16 -16.20 -3.74 -3.18
N GLN A 17 -15.88 -3.44 -4.44
CA GLN A 17 -16.74 -3.55 -5.61
C GLN A 17 -16.08 -4.44 -6.67
N ASP A 18 -16.87 -4.86 -7.67
CA ASP A 18 -16.40 -5.56 -8.86
C ASP A 18 -16.94 -4.88 -10.11
N GLY A 19 -16.10 -4.76 -11.14
CA GLY A 19 -16.47 -4.14 -12.41
C GLY A 19 -15.35 -3.38 -13.12
N PRO A 20 -15.61 -3.00 -14.39
CA PRO A 20 -14.63 -2.32 -15.23
C PRO A 20 -14.43 -0.86 -14.81
N LEU A 21 -13.30 -0.29 -15.24
CA LEU A 21 -13.03 1.14 -15.17
C LEU A 21 -14.09 1.90 -15.99
N PRO A 22 -14.89 2.80 -15.37
CA PRO A 22 -15.90 3.59 -16.07
C PRO A 22 -15.30 4.48 -17.17
N GLU A 23 -16.09 4.85 -18.20
CA GLU A 23 -15.57 5.72 -19.28
C GLU A 23 -15.06 7.07 -18.75
N GLN A 24 -15.76 7.69 -17.79
CA GLN A 24 -15.26 8.91 -17.16
C GLN A 24 -13.92 8.69 -16.43
N GLY A 25 -13.70 7.49 -15.91
CA GLY A 25 -12.42 7.08 -15.35
C GLY A 25 -11.32 7.00 -16.41
N ARG A 26 -11.65 6.42 -17.56
CA ARG A 26 -10.72 6.34 -18.72
C ARG A 26 -10.34 7.74 -19.21
N GLU A 27 -11.30 8.65 -19.31
CA GLU A 27 -11.06 10.07 -19.62
C GLU A 27 -10.16 10.73 -18.58
N LEU A 28 -10.44 10.50 -17.29
CA LEU A 28 -9.62 11.03 -16.19
C LEU A 28 -8.17 10.53 -16.27
N LEU A 29 -7.95 9.23 -16.49
CA LEU A 29 -6.61 8.67 -16.59
C LEU A 29 -5.83 9.24 -17.78
N ARG A 30 -6.47 9.42 -18.94
CA ARG A 30 -5.83 10.07 -20.10
C ARG A 30 -5.41 11.50 -19.78
N GLU A 31 -6.24 12.24 -19.04
CA GLU A 31 -5.94 13.61 -18.65
C GLU A 31 -4.86 13.68 -17.57
N MET A 32 -4.88 12.77 -16.60
CA MET A 32 -3.79 12.62 -15.62
C MET A 32 -2.46 12.37 -16.32
N ASP A 33 -2.45 11.47 -17.30
CA ASP A 33 -1.24 11.12 -18.06
C ASP A 33 -0.74 12.33 -18.85
N ARG A 34 -1.65 13.04 -19.54
CA ARG A 34 -1.35 14.29 -20.25
C ARG A 34 -0.74 15.37 -19.35
N LEU A 35 -1.16 15.43 -18.08
CA LEU A 35 -0.70 16.39 -17.09
C LEU A 35 0.53 15.91 -16.30
N GLY A 36 1.01 14.68 -16.54
CA GLY A 36 2.10 14.09 -15.79
C GLY A 36 1.76 13.84 -14.31
N LEU A 37 0.50 13.62 -13.97
CA LEU A 37 0.11 13.29 -12.60
C LEU A 37 0.50 11.85 -12.26
N ILE A 38 0.72 11.56 -10.98
CA ILE A 38 0.93 10.19 -10.50
C ILE A 38 -0.42 9.51 -10.32
N LEU A 39 -0.60 8.31 -10.87
CA LEU A 39 -1.72 7.44 -10.54
C LEU A 39 -1.46 6.77 -9.20
N ASP A 40 -2.38 6.95 -8.26
CA ASP A 40 -2.40 6.18 -7.03
C ASP A 40 -3.37 5.01 -7.17
N ALA A 41 -2.83 3.79 -7.21
CA ALA A 41 -3.60 2.56 -7.38
C ALA A 41 -4.33 2.13 -6.10
N THR A 42 -4.10 2.83 -4.98
CA THR A 42 -4.77 2.49 -3.72
C THR A 42 -6.29 2.54 -3.86
N HIS A 43 -6.95 1.58 -3.22
CA HIS A 43 -8.40 1.33 -3.26
C HIS A 43 -9.01 0.86 -4.59
N LEU A 44 -8.30 0.74 -5.71
CA LEU A 44 -8.93 0.20 -6.92
C LEU A 44 -9.34 -1.26 -6.72
N CYS A 45 -10.52 -1.66 -7.21
CA CYS A 45 -10.82 -3.09 -7.34
C CYS A 45 -9.96 -3.74 -8.43
N ASP A 46 -9.83 -5.07 -8.37
CA ASP A 46 -8.92 -5.83 -9.23
C ASP A 46 -9.14 -5.56 -10.73
N GLN A 47 -10.39 -5.59 -11.21
CA GLN A 47 -10.66 -5.33 -12.62
C GLN A 47 -10.34 -3.88 -13.02
N THR A 48 -10.64 -2.90 -12.16
CA THR A 48 -10.32 -1.50 -12.40
C THR A 48 -8.82 -1.25 -12.34
N PHE A 49 -8.09 -1.91 -11.42
CA PHE A 49 -6.65 -1.85 -11.29
C PHE A 49 -5.96 -2.23 -12.60
N TRP A 50 -6.29 -3.41 -13.16
CA TRP A 50 -5.66 -3.89 -14.39
C TRP A 50 -5.97 -2.97 -15.59
N GLN A 51 -7.23 -2.55 -15.74
CA GLN A 51 -7.62 -1.63 -16.81
C GLN A 51 -6.98 -0.24 -16.68
N ALA A 52 -6.78 0.23 -15.45
CA ALA A 52 -6.09 1.49 -15.20
C ALA A 52 -4.61 1.38 -15.56
N LEU A 53 -3.95 0.28 -15.17
CA LEU A 53 -2.53 0.05 -15.45
C LEU A 53 -2.25 -0.13 -16.95
N ASP A 54 -3.16 -0.79 -17.67
CA ASP A 54 -3.09 -0.94 -19.13
C ASP A 54 -3.26 0.40 -19.85
N LEU A 55 -4.16 1.26 -19.37
CA LEU A 55 -4.49 2.53 -20.02
C LEU A 55 -3.47 3.63 -19.72
N PHE A 56 -3.08 3.76 -18.45
CA PHE A 56 -2.28 4.88 -17.96
C PHE A 56 -0.78 4.56 -18.13
N GLN A 57 -0.04 5.40 -18.87
CA GLN A 57 1.39 5.15 -19.18
C GLN A 57 2.35 5.89 -18.24
N GLY A 58 1.88 6.91 -17.54
CA GLY A 58 2.67 7.69 -16.59
C GLY A 58 3.09 6.96 -15.30
N PRO A 59 3.65 7.70 -14.32
CA PRO A 59 4.11 7.14 -13.06
C PRO A 59 2.96 6.66 -12.16
N VAL A 60 3.11 5.47 -11.58
CA VAL A 60 2.11 4.85 -10.71
C VAL A 60 2.74 4.44 -9.37
N TRP A 61 1.99 4.57 -8.29
CA TRP A 61 2.33 4.01 -6.97
C TRP A 61 1.11 3.39 -6.29
N ALA A 62 1.32 2.74 -5.16
CA ALA A 62 0.26 2.38 -4.22
C ALA A 62 0.61 3.02 -2.88
N SER A 63 -0.10 4.08 -2.51
CA SER A 63 0.21 4.88 -1.32
C SER A 63 0.12 4.12 0.01
N HIS A 64 -0.85 3.21 0.16
CA HIS A 64 -1.07 2.45 1.40
C HIS A 64 -1.78 1.10 1.14
N HIS A 65 -0.99 0.03 1.15
CA HIS A 65 -1.39 -1.34 0.84
C HIS A 65 -0.50 -2.35 1.57
N ASN A 66 -1.07 -3.52 1.84
CA ASN A 66 -0.37 -4.72 2.31
C ASN A 66 -0.67 -5.89 1.35
N CYS A 67 -0.09 -7.07 1.58
CA CYS A 67 -0.20 -8.22 0.65
C CYS A 67 -1.34 -9.19 0.98
N ARG A 68 -2.06 -9.62 -0.06
CA ARG A 68 -3.21 -10.54 0.02
C ARG A 68 -2.81 -11.96 0.46
N ALA A 69 -1.53 -12.31 0.27
CA ALA A 69 -0.98 -13.59 0.72
C ALA A 69 -1.05 -13.80 2.26
N LEU A 70 -1.09 -12.72 3.05
CA LEU A 70 -1.17 -12.78 4.52
C LEU A 70 -2.56 -12.41 5.04
N VAL A 71 -3.26 -11.50 4.37
CA VAL A 71 -4.64 -11.11 4.67
C VAL A 71 -5.46 -11.21 3.39
N ASP A 72 -6.27 -12.26 3.27
CA ASP A 72 -7.10 -12.54 2.09
C ASP A 72 -8.33 -11.61 2.02
N ASP A 73 -8.08 -10.37 1.64
CA ASP A 73 -9.08 -9.32 1.43
C ASP A 73 -8.77 -8.54 0.13
N PRO A 74 -9.79 -8.18 -0.68
CA PRO A 74 -9.58 -7.42 -1.91
C PRO A 74 -8.98 -6.03 -1.70
N ARG A 75 -9.01 -5.49 -0.47
CA ARG A 75 -8.26 -4.29 -0.10
C ARG A 75 -6.75 -4.46 -0.29
N GLN A 76 -6.24 -5.68 -0.20
CA GLN A 76 -4.82 -6.01 -0.31
C GLN A 76 -4.42 -6.36 -1.73
N LEU A 77 -3.15 -6.15 -2.07
CA LEU A 77 -2.61 -6.49 -3.39
C LEU A 77 -2.32 -7.99 -3.49
N ALA A 78 -2.77 -8.61 -4.58
CA ALA A 78 -2.33 -9.93 -5.00
C ALA A 78 -0.88 -9.89 -5.54
N ASP A 79 -0.21 -11.04 -5.54
CA ASP A 79 1.21 -11.15 -5.95
C ASP A 79 1.48 -10.69 -7.38
N ASP A 80 0.53 -10.90 -8.30
CA ASP A 80 0.61 -10.42 -9.68
C ASP A 80 0.46 -8.90 -9.76
N GLN A 81 -0.43 -8.29 -8.98
CA GLN A 81 -0.57 -6.84 -8.86
C GLN A 81 0.70 -6.20 -8.28
N ILE A 82 1.31 -6.82 -7.27
CA ILE A 82 2.58 -6.37 -6.67
C ILE A 82 3.69 -6.37 -7.72
N LYS A 83 3.82 -7.46 -8.49
CA LYS A 83 4.81 -7.56 -9.58
C LYS A 83 4.57 -6.53 -10.66
N ALA A 84 3.32 -6.36 -11.11
CA ALA A 84 2.98 -5.40 -12.16
C ALA A 84 3.28 -3.94 -11.74
N LEU A 85 3.03 -3.60 -10.47
CA LEU A 85 3.43 -2.30 -9.91
C LEU A 85 4.97 -2.17 -9.88
N ALA A 86 5.68 -3.19 -9.41
CA ALA A 86 7.14 -3.16 -9.34
C ALA A 86 7.80 -3.04 -10.72
N GLU A 87 7.27 -3.72 -11.74
CA GLU A 87 7.68 -3.62 -13.14
C GLU A 87 7.50 -2.21 -13.70
N ARG A 88 6.51 -1.46 -13.20
CA ARG A 88 6.28 -0.04 -13.51
C ARG A 88 7.14 0.92 -12.67
N GLY A 89 8.05 0.39 -11.84
CA GLY A 89 8.90 1.17 -10.94
C GLY A 89 8.14 1.80 -9.77
N ALA A 90 6.95 1.29 -9.45
CA ALA A 90 6.11 1.82 -8.39
C ALA A 90 6.72 1.58 -7.00
N VAL A 91 6.38 2.47 -6.06
CA VAL A 91 6.59 2.24 -4.63
C VAL A 91 5.25 1.89 -3.99
N ILE A 92 5.24 0.87 -3.13
CA ILE A 92 4.09 0.40 -2.37
C ILE A 92 4.31 0.78 -0.90
N GLY A 93 3.49 1.68 -0.38
CA GLY A 93 3.52 2.08 1.02
C GLY A 93 2.80 1.07 1.91
N LEU A 94 3.42 0.62 2.98
CA LEU A 94 2.83 -0.30 3.96
C LEU A 94 1.80 0.41 4.84
N ALA A 95 0.58 -0.14 4.88
CA ALA A 95 -0.54 0.37 5.65
C ALA A 95 -0.57 -0.23 7.07
N PHE A 96 -0.87 0.60 8.07
CA PHE A 96 -0.74 0.20 9.48
C PHE A 96 -2.06 -0.16 10.15
N ASP A 97 -3.20 0.03 9.50
CA ASP A 97 -4.49 -0.37 10.05
C ASP A 97 -4.52 -1.89 10.26
N VAL A 98 -4.67 -2.36 11.49
CA VAL A 98 -4.40 -3.76 11.86
C VAL A 98 -5.28 -4.79 11.16
N TRP A 99 -6.46 -4.41 10.68
CA TRP A 99 -7.27 -5.33 9.86
C TRP A 99 -6.65 -5.63 8.49
N MET A 100 -5.74 -4.77 8.04
CA MET A 100 -4.92 -4.98 6.84
C MET A 100 -3.61 -5.70 7.16
N VAL A 101 -3.25 -5.87 8.44
CA VAL A 101 -1.98 -6.46 8.90
C VAL A 101 -2.14 -7.91 9.34
N VAL A 102 -3.31 -8.27 9.89
CA VAL A 102 -3.58 -9.63 10.35
C VAL A 102 -4.99 -10.09 9.97
N PRO A 103 -5.17 -11.39 9.67
CA PRO A 103 -6.49 -11.93 9.34
C PRO A 103 -7.38 -12.01 10.58
N GLY A 104 -8.69 -11.88 10.37
CA GLY A 104 -9.71 -12.07 11.40
C GLY A 104 -9.84 -10.91 12.39
N TRP A 105 -9.32 -9.72 12.07
CA TRP A 105 -9.63 -8.51 12.83
C TRP A 105 -10.99 -7.94 12.41
N GLU A 106 -11.89 -7.76 13.37
CA GLU A 106 -13.19 -7.13 13.16
C GLU A 106 -13.16 -5.68 13.67
N ARG A 107 -13.30 -4.71 12.75
CA ARG A 107 -13.26 -3.27 13.08
C ARG A 107 -14.31 -2.90 14.14
N GLY A 108 -13.88 -2.20 15.19
CA GLY A 108 -14.74 -1.79 16.31
C GLY A 108 -15.16 -2.92 17.26
N VAL A 109 -14.68 -4.15 17.04
CA VAL A 109 -15.00 -5.34 17.86
C VAL A 109 -13.74 -5.94 18.46
N THR A 110 -12.76 -6.30 17.63
CA THR A 110 -11.47 -6.83 18.09
C THR A 110 -10.63 -5.72 18.71
N THR A 111 -9.96 -6.03 19.82
CA THR A 111 -9.00 -5.13 20.47
C THR A 111 -7.59 -5.69 20.40
N LYS A 112 -6.57 -4.84 20.64
CA LYS A 112 -5.16 -5.28 20.73
C LYS A 112 -4.94 -6.36 21.79
N GLY A 113 -5.76 -6.40 22.84
CA GLY A 113 -5.69 -7.41 23.89
C GLY A 113 -6.18 -8.79 23.43
N ASP A 114 -7.14 -8.83 22.50
CA ASP A 114 -7.67 -10.06 21.92
C ASP A 114 -6.70 -10.67 20.91
N LYS A 115 -5.91 -9.82 20.23
CA LYS A 115 -5.03 -10.20 19.14
C LYS A 115 -3.63 -9.55 19.25
N PRO A 116 -2.82 -9.93 20.25
CA PRO A 116 -1.51 -9.31 20.49
C PRO A 116 -0.52 -9.52 19.34
N GLU A 117 -0.75 -10.51 18.46
CA GLU A 117 0.05 -10.72 17.26
C GLU A 117 -0.14 -9.63 16.19
N ALA A 118 -1.20 -8.82 16.27
CA ALA A 118 -1.45 -7.66 15.41
C ALA A 118 -0.44 -6.52 15.67
N SER A 119 0.84 -6.79 15.42
CA SER A 119 1.98 -6.03 15.92
C SER A 119 2.85 -5.46 14.80
N LEU A 120 3.82 -4.63 15.16
CA LEU A 120 4.85 -4.18 14.21
C LEU A 120 5.66 -5.34 13.60
N GLU A 121 5.74 -6.50 14.25
CA GLU A 121 6.35 -7.70 13.66
C GLU A 121 5.46 -8.29 12.56
N ALA A 122 4.13 -8.34 12.75
CA ALA A 122 3.21 -8.78 11.70
C ALA A 122 3.20 -7.82 10.50
N LEU A 123 3.36 -6.51 10.74
CA LEU A 123 3.56 -5.53 9.68
C LEU A 123 4.87 -5.80 8.91
N ALA A 124 5.94 -6.18 9.61
CA ALA A 124 7.20 -6.55 8.97
C ALA A 124 7.07 -7.82 8.13
N ASP A 125 6.15 -8.74 8.45
CA ASP A 125 5.89 -9.93 7.61
C ASP A 125 5.36 -9.55 6.22
N HIS A 126 4.54 -8.50 6.11
CA HIS A 126 4.11 -7.97 4.81
C HIS A 126 5.27 -7.36 4.00
N LEU A 127 6.17 -6.65 4.68
CA LEU A 127 7.39 -6.09 4.07
C LEU A 127 8.30 -7.21 3.55
N ASP A 128 8.50 -8.24 4.37
CA ASP A 128 9.31 -9.42 4.02
C ASP A 128 8.72 -10.12 2.80
N HIS A 129 7.39 -10.30 2.74
CA HIS A 129 6.72 -10.87 1.57
C HIS A 129 6.98 -10.07 0.30
N TYR A 130 6.85 -8.73 0.35
CA TYR A 130 7.19 -7.88 -0.80
C TYR A 130 8.65 -8.06 -1.23
N CYS A 131 9.58 -8.04 -0.28
CA CYS A 131 11.00 -8.14 -0.60
C CYS A 131 11.38 -9.53 -1.13
N GLN A 132 10.79 -10.59 -0.59
CA GLN A 132 11.01 -11.97 -1.05
C GLN A 132 10.42 -12.18 -2.45
N LEU A 133 9.24 -11.62 -2.72
CA LEU A 133 8.57 -11.74 -4.01
C LEU A 133 9.32 -10.99 -5.12
N LEU A 134 9.87 -9.82 -4.81
CA LEU A 134 10.52 -8.92 -5.78
C LEU A 134 12.05 -9.09 -5.83
N GLY A 135 12.65 -9.71 -4.80
CA GLY A 135 14.10 -9.83 -4.64
C GLY A 135 14.79 -8.51 -4.28
N THR A 136 14.04 -7.49 -3.83
CA THR A 136 14.55 -6.15 -3.51
C THR A 136 13.59 -5.39 -2.59
N SER A 137 14.12 -4.43 -1.84
CA SER A 137 13.37 -3.48 -1.02
C SER A 137 12.97 -2.19 -1.78
N ALA A 138 13.48 -1.99 -3.00
CA ALA A 138 13.40 -0.73 -3.74
C ALA A 138 11.98 -0.26 -4.10
N ASN A 139 11.00 -1.17 -4.05
CA ASN A 139 9.59 -0.90 -4.37
C ASN A 139 8.71 -0.79 -3.13
N VAL A 140 9.28 -0.76 -1.92
CA VAL A 140 8.51 -0.69 -0.67
C VAL A 140 8.78 0.63 0.05
N GLY A 141 7.76 1.17 0.71
CA GLY A 141 7.86 2.37 1.53
C GLY A 141 6.92 2.35 2.73
N ILE A 142 6.89 3.45 3.51
CA ILE A 142 5.91 3.65 4.58
C ILE A 142 4.69 4.40 4.05
N GLY A 143 3.50 3.80 4.21
CA GLY A 143 2.22 4.33 3.78
C GLY A 143 1.19 4.19 4.90
N SER A 144 1.47 4.81 6.04
CA SER A 144 0.90 4.37 7.33
C SER A 144 -0.62 4.38 7.40
N ASP A 145 -1.29 5.29 6.67
CA ASP A 145 -2.73 5.53 6.78
C ASP A 145 -3.16 5.98 8.19
N LEU A 146 -2.23 6.49 9.01
CA LEU A 146 -2.55 6.99 10.36
C LEU A 146 -3.57 8.14 10.26
N ASP A 147 -4.54 8.13 11.17
CA ASP A 147 -5.72 8.99 11.16
C ASP A 147 -6.65 8.78 9.93
N GLY A 148 -6.47 7.70 9.16
CA GLY A 148 -7.24 7.34 7.96
C GLY A 148 -8.66 6.79 8.22
N GLY A 149 -9.18 6.96 9.42
CA GLY A 149 -10.46 6.38 9.87
C GLY A 149 -10.34 5.49 11.11
N TYR A 150 -9.16 5.45 11.70
CA TYR A 150 -8.84 4.72 12.92
C TYR A 150 -7.83 5.50 13.77
N GLY A 151 -7.89 5.34 15.08
CA GLY A 151 -6.92 5.86 16.03
C GLY A 151 -5.98 4.77 16.57
N SER A 152 -5.36 5.05 17.71
CA SER A 152 -4.44 4.11 18.36
C SER A 152 -5.09 2.77 18.67
N GLU A 153 -6.42 2.65 18.76
CA GLU A 153 -7.11 1.37 18.99
C GLU A 153 -6.90 0.33 17.88
N GLN A 154 -6.53 0.78 16.68
CA GLN A 154 -6.38 -0.02 15.46
C GLN A 154 -5.01 0.15 14.78
N THR A 155 -4.05 0.74 15.48
CA THR A 155 -2.64 0.66 15.10
C THR A 155 -2.02 -0.66 15.58
N PRO A 156 -0.90 -1.11 14.98
CA PRO A 156 -0.25 -2.33 15.42
C PRO A 156 0.23 -2.21 16.87
N VAL A 157 0.23 -3.32 17.60
CA VAL A 157 0.87 -3.41 18.92
C VAL A 157 2.32 -2.95 18.80
N GLY A 158 2.70 -1.99 19.64
CA GLY A 158 4.00 -1.33 19.61
C GLY A 158 4.03 0.00 18.85
N LEU A 159 2.91 0.45 18.28
CA LEU A 159 2.78 1.75 17.62
C LEU A 159 1.64 2.57 18.26
N GLU A 160 1.95 3.35 19.30
CA GLU A 160 0.97 4.26 19.92
C GLU A 160 1.12 5.68 19.38
N PHE A 161 2.34 6.06 19.03
CA PHE A 161 2.67 7.35 18.46
C PHE A 161 3.47 7.18 17.16
N ILE A 162 3.42 8.20 16.29
CA ILE A 162 4.25 8.24 15.08
C ILE A 162 5.74 8.05 15.39
N SER A 163 6.20 8.48 16.57
CA SER A 163 7.59 8.34 16.98
C SER A 163 8.02 6.89 17.20
N ASP A 164 7.08 5.96 17.33
CA ASP A 164 7.38 4.54 17.59
C ASP A 164 7.72 3.80 16.28
N LEU A 165 7.65 4.49 15.12
CA LEU A 165 8.25 4.05 13.87
C LEU A 165 9.76 3.69 14.00
N ARG A 166 10.45 4.26 15.00
CA ARG A 166 11.83 3.89 15.33
C ARG A 166 11.95 2.40 15.71
N ASP A 167 10.93 1.85 16.36
CA ASP A 167 10.91 0.46 16.82
C ASP A 167 10.66 -0.47 15.64
N PHE A 168 9.84 -0.03 14.67
CA PHE A 168 9.70 -0.73 13.38
C PHE A 168 11.04 -0.79 12.63
N ARG A 169 11.80 0.31 12.60
CA ARG A 169 13.15 0.32 12.01
C ARG A 169 14.08 -0.69 12.70
N ALA A 170 14.03 -0.76 14.03
CA ALA A 170 14.81 -1.72 14.80
C ALA A 170 14.38 -3.18 14.55
N ILE A 171 13.09 -3.44 14.29
CA ILE A 171 12.59 -4.75 13.88
C ILE A 171 13.22 -5.17 12.56
N LEU A 172 13.18 -4.29 11.55
CA LEU A 172 13.76 -4.58 10.23
C LEU A 172 15.28 -4.75 10.29
N GLU A 173 15.99 -3.96 11.09
CA GLU A 173 17.42 -4.17 11.36
C GLU A 173 17.70 -5.59 11.89
N ARG A 174 16.91 -6.07 12.86
CA ARG A 174 17.05 -7.44 13.40
C ARG A 174 16.70 -8.52 12.37
N ARG A 175 15.82 -8.22 11.42
CA ARG A 175 15.46 -9.12 10.30
C ARG A 175 16.52 -9.14 9.19
N GLY A 176 17.54 -8.29 9.27
CA GLY A 176 18.70 -8.32 8.38
C GLY A 176 18.68 -7.29 7.26
N TYR A 177 17.75 -6.33 7.29
CA TYR A 177 17.74 -5.21 6.35
C TYR A 177 18.95 -4.30 6.57
N GLY A 178 19.70 -4.03 5.49
CA GLY A 178 20.88 -3.17 5.55
C GLY A 178 20.52 -1.69 5.68
N HIS A 179 21.51 -0.85 6.00
CA HIS A 179 21.30 0.60 6.11
C HIS A 179 20.71 1.22 4.83
N GLU A 180 21.13 0.76 3.65
CA GLU A 180 20.59 1.26 2.38
C GLU A 180 19.12 0.85 2.16
N ASP A 181 18.76 -0.39 2.52
CA ASP A 181 17.37 -0.85 2.45
C ASP A 181 16.47 -0.03 3.37
N LEU A 182 16.92 0.18 4.61
CA LEU A 182 16.19 0.93 5.63
C LEU A 182 15.99 2.39 5.21
N ASP A 183 17.03 3.05 4.70
CA ASP A 183 16.87 4.40 4.13
C ASP A 183 15.89 4.40 2.94
N GLY A 184 15.96 3.37 2.08
CA GLY A 184 15.03 3.09 1.00
C GLY A 184 13.58 3.10 1.48
N ILE A 185 13.26 2.14 2.35
CA ILE A 185 11.94 1.88 2.91
C ILE A 185 11.39 3.13 3.63
N PHE A 186 12.20 3.78 4.45
CA PHE A 186 11.71 4.89 5.28
C PHE A 186 11.56 6.21 4.52
N HIS A 187 12.29 6.42 3.41
CA HIS A 187 12.13 7.65 2.63
C HIS A 187 12.67 7.62 1.20
N LYS A 188 13.84 7.03 0.93
CA LYS A 188 14.52 7.22 -0.37
C LYS A 188 13.73 6.66 -1.53
N ASN A 189 13.03 5.54 -1.38
CA ASN A 189 12.26 4.94 -2.47
C ASN A 189 11.18 5.89 -2.98
N PHE A 190 10.37 6.46 -2.08
CA PHE A 190 9.37 7.48 -2.45
C PHE A 190 10.00 8.76 -2.97
N LEU A 191 11.09 9.25 -2.35
CA LEU A 191 11.76 10.47 -2.81
C LEU A 191 12.35 10.32 -4.21
N ASP A 192 12.95 9.17 -4.52
CA ASP A 192 13.56 8.91 -5.82
C ASP A 192 12.50 8.63 -6.88
N PHE A 193 11.38 8.01 -6.52
CA PHE A 193 10.19 7.93 -7.37
C PHE A 193 9.67 9.33 -7.73
N LEU A 194 9.46 10.20 -6.74
CA LEU A 194 8.96 11.56 -6.95
C LEU A 194 9.88 12.40 -7.83
N LYS A 195 11.20 12.28 -7.64
CA LYS A 195 12.18 12.97 -8.49
C LYS A 195 12.08 12.51 -9.95
N LYS A 196 11.87 11.21 -10.20
CA LYS A 196 11.76 10.66 -11.56
C LYS A 196 10.43 10.98 -12.24
N ALA A 197 9.35 11.14 -11.47
CA ALA A 197 8.00 11.34 -12.01
C ALA A 197 7.84 12.62 -12.85
N TRP A 198 8.67 13.65 -12.61
CA TRP A 198 8.54 14.98 -13.23
C TRP A 198 9.84 15.53 -13.82
N THR A 199 10.79 14.65 -14.16
CA THR A 199 12.03 14.98 -14.87
C THR A 199 12.03 14.35 -16.25
#